data_AF-A0A7R8W812-F1
#
_entry.id   AF-A0A7R8W812-F1
#
_cell.length_a   1.000
_cell.length_b   1.000
_cell.length_c   1.000
_cell.angle_alpha   90.00
_cell.angle_beta   90.00
_cell.angle_gamma   90.00
#
_symmetry.space_group_name_H-M   'P 1'
#
loop_
_entity.id
_entity.type
_entity.pdbx_description
1 polymer ?
#
loop_
_entity_poly.entity_id
_entity_poly.type
_entity_poly.pdbx_seq_one_letter_code
_entity_poly.pdbx_strand_id
1 'polypeptide(L)'
;MNLLKQEIEALQIKVAKERERYQAATQSLNAGFSAMPFFSLKDNLLLNQAEASYTLALEVQAPIDIVLLQSDIPIDILDVERNSAVVSFSKCLPDTGNYLLATYRCQANTNRLEVKIRTIEGQYGSIKVYIIPRIQPKTCQVRGYPIKPLSLHARAHTFDPNRWVKE
;
A
#
# COMPACT_ATOMS: atom_id res chain seq x y z
N MET A 1 32.95 6.75 -12.60
CA MET A 1 31.66 7.25 -13.14
C MET A 1 31.39 6.89 -14.60
N ASN A 2 32.40 6.73 -15.48
CA ASN A 2 32.13 6.41 -16.90
C ASN A 2 31.53 5.02 -17.14
N LEU A 3 31.91 4.01 -16.36
CA LEU A 3 31.39 2.63 -16.52
C LEU A 3 29.88 2.54 -16.28
N LEU A 4 29.38 3.14 -15.19
CA LEU A 4 27.94 3.18 -14.85
C LEU A 4 27.12 3.90 -15.93
N LYS A 5 27.66 4.98 -16.50
CA LYS A 5 26.97 5.72 -17.58
C LYS A 5 26.83 4.85 -18.83
N GLN A 6 27.91 4.18 -19.23
CA GLN A 6 27.90 3.25 -20.37
C GLN A 6 26.94 2.08 -20.12
N GLU A 7 26.93 1.52 -18.90
CA GLU A 7 26.03 0.43 -18.52
C GLU A 7 24.55 0.88 -18.55
N ILE A 8 24.24 2.06 -18.00
CA ILE A 8 22.89 2.63 -18.06
C ILE A 8 22.45 2.81 -19.52
N GLU A 9 23.30 3.37 -20.37
CA GLU A 9 22.99 3.60 -21.79
C GLU A 9 22.75 2.27 -22.53
N ALA A 10 23.62 1.28 -22.32
CA ALA A 10 23.47 -0.05 -22.90
C ALA A 10 22.18 -0.74 -22.45
N LEU A 11 21.84 -0.65 -21.15
CA LEU A 11 20.60 -1.19 -20.59
C LEU A 11 19.37 -0.45 -21.11
N GLN A 12 19.42 0.88 -21.25
CA GLN A 12 18.32 1.68 -21.79
C GLN A 12 18.00 1.28 -23.23
N ILE A 13 19.02 1.14 -24.09
CA ILE A 13 18.85 0.70 -25.48
C ILE A 13 18.22 -0.70 -25.53
N LYS A 14 18.73 -1.62 -24.70
CA LYS A 14 18.21 -3.00 -24.63
C LYS A 14 16.75 -3.04 -24.18
N VAL A 15 16.39 -2.28 -23.14
CA VAL A 15 15.01 -2.20 -22.62
C VAL A 15 14.08 -1.56 -23.65
N ALA A 16 14.50 -0.52 -24.36
CA ALA A 16 13.70 0.12 -25.40
C ALA A 16 13.36 -0.88 -26.53
N LYS A 17 14.36 -1.62 -27.03
CA LYS A 17 14.18 -2.64 -28.05
C LYS A 17 13.20 -3.74 -27.63
N GLU A 18 13.34 -4.27 -26.41
CA GLU A 18 12.43 -5.31 -25.92
C GLU A 18 11.01 -4.78 -25.65
N ARG A 19 10.86 -3.49 -25.28
CA ARG A 19 9.53 -2.86 -25.15
C ARG A 19 8.81 -2.76 -26.50
N GLU A 20 9.50 -2.32 -27.55
CA GLU A 20 8.94 -2.28 -28.91
C GLU A 20 8.54 -3.68 -29.38
N ARG A 21 9.40 -4.68 -29.13
CA ARG A 21 9.11 -6.09 -29.45
C ARG A 21 7.87 -6.59 -28.72
N TYR A 22 7.74 -6.31 -27.42
CA TYR A 22 6.58 -6.69 -26.62
C TYR A 22 5.29 -6.02 -27.11
N GLN A 23 5.36 -4.72 -27.45
CA GLN A 23 4.23 -3.98 -27.99
C GLN A 23 3.77 -4.52 -29.35
N ALA A 24 4.71 -4.79 -30.26
CA ALA A 24 4.39 -5.39 -31.57
C ALA A 24 3.77 -6.79 -31.42
N ALA A 25 4.27 -7.61 -30.48
CA ALA A 25 3.72 -8.93 -30.22
C ALA A 25 2.26 -8.87 -29.71
N THR A 26 1.94 -7.87 -28.89
CA THR A 26 0.58 -7.68 -28.33
C THR A 26 -0.43 -7.21 -29.39
N GLN A 27 0.02 -6.56 -30.47
CA GLN A 27 -0.83 -6.10 -31.57
C GLN A 27 -1.09 -7.16 -32.65
N SER A 28 -0.38 -8.28 -32.62
CA SER A 28 -0.57 -9.36 -33.60
C SER A 28 -1.88 -10.14 -33.36
N LEU A 29 -2.51 -10.65 -34.43
CA LEU A 29 -3.74 -11.45 -34.33
C LEU A 29 -3.56 -12.75 -33.52
N ASN A 30 -2.32 -13.25 -33.40
CA ASN A 30 -1.94 -14.36 -32.54
C ASN A 30 -1.17 -13.87 -31.31
N ALA A 31 -1.66 -12.81 -30.65
CA ALA A 31 -1.05 -12.30 -29.42
C ALA A 31 -1.02 -13.40 -28.35
N GLY A 32 0.18 -13.80 -27.93
CA GLY A 32 0.37 -14.70 -26.80
C GLY A 32 -0.06 -14.08 -25.47
N PHE A 33 0.01 -14.85 -24.39
CA PHE A 33 -0.32 -14.36 -23.05
C PHE A 33 0.75 -13.39 -22.52
N SER A 34 0.30 -12.29 -21.92
CA SER A 34 1.19 -11.34 -21.24
C SER A 34 1.52 -11.82 -19.83
N ALA A 35 2.81 -12.00 -19.54
CA ALA A 35 3.28 -12.35 -18.21
C ALA A 35 3.33 -11.12 -17.29
N MET A 36 2.83 -11.28 -16.06
CA MET A 36 2.85 -10.23 -15.05
C MET A 36 4.16 -10.32 -14.22
N PRO A 37 4.98 -9.27 -14.13
CA PRO A 37 6.15 -9.28 -13.25
C PRO A 37 5.71 -9.38 -11.79
N PHE A 38 6.28 -10.37 -11.10
CA PHE A 38 6.10 -10.55 -9.66
C PHE A 38 7.11 -9.70 -8.89
N PHE A 39 6.67 -9.16 -7.75
CA PHE A 39 7.54 -8.48 -6.79
C PHE A 39 7.22 -8.97 -5.38
N SER A 40 8.20 -8.93 -4.48
CA SER A 40 7.96 -9.23 -3.08
C SER A 40 7.46 -7.98 -2.35
N LEU A 41 6.41 -8.17 -1.55
CA LEU A 41 5.85 -7.17 -0.66
C LEU A 41 6.01 -7.69 0.76
N LYS A 42 6.64 -6.88 1.60
CA LYS A 42 6.66 -7.08 3.05
C LYS A 42 5.72 -6.06 3.67
N ASP A 43 4.75 -6.55 4.42
CA ASP A 43 3.72 -5.74 5.03
C ASP A 43 3.49 -6.10 6.48
N ASN A 44 3.11 -5.11 7.29
CA ASN A 44 2.74 -5.33 8.68
C ASN A 44 1.74 -4.27 9.15
N LEU A 45 0.72 -4.70 9.89
CA LEU A 45 -0.28 -3.82 10.50
C LEU A 45 -0.21 -4.00 12.02
N LEU A 46 0.32 -3.00 12.72
CA LEU A 46 0.53 -3.07 14.17
C LEU A 46 -0.31 -2.02 14.90
N LEU A 47 -0.94 -2.41 16.01
CA LEU A 47 -1.65 -1.50 16.90
C LEU A 47 -0.66 -0.75 17.80
N ASN A 48 -0.71 0.58 17.77
CA ASN A 48 -0.11 1.44 18.77
C ASN A 48 -1.16 1.80 19.84
N GLN A 49 -1.05 1.21 21.03
CA GLN A 49 -1.98 1.43 22.13
C GLN A 49 -1.95 2.86 22.67
N ALA A 50 -0.80 3.53 22.64
CA ALA A 50 -0.67 4.88 23.19
C ALA A 50 -1.43 5.93 22.37
N GLU A 51 -1.50 5.72 21.05
CA GLU A 51 -2.15 6.65 20.10
C GLU A 51 -3.54 6.17 19.66
N ALA A 52 -3.98 4.99 20.12
CA ALA A 52 -5.19 4.30 19.66
C ALA A 52 -5.29 4.25 18.12
N SER A 53 -4.18 3.88 17.47
CA SER A 53 -4.07 3.85 16.01
C SER A 53 -3.24 2.68 15.54
N TYR A 54 -3.56 2.15 14.36
CA TYR A 54 -2.73 1.20 13.66
C TYR A 54 -1.68 1.90 12.81
N THR A 55 -0.52 1.29 12.71
CA THR A 55 0.51 1.65 11.72
C THR A 55 0.61 0.52 10.70
N LEU A 56 0.24 0.82 9.46
CA LEU A 56 0.45 -0.04 8.30
C LEU A 56 1.80 0.33 7.68
N ALA A 57 2.74 -0.60 7.69
CA ALA A 57 4.03 -0.47 7.01
C ALA A 57 4.06 -1.36 5.78
N LEU A 58 4.40 -0.79 4.63
CA LEU A 58 4.54 -1.47 3.34
C LEU A 58 5.95 -1.27 2.81
N GLU A 59 6.61 -2.35 2.39
CA GLU A 59 7.97 -2.32 1.85
C GLU A 59 8.09 -3.21 0.61
N VAL A 60 8.63 -2.65 -0.47
CA VAL A 60 8.77 -3.31 -1.77
C VAL A 60 10.20 -3.15 -2.29
N GLN A 61 10.69 -4.10 -3.08
CA GLN A 61 12.06 -4.07 -3.64
C GLN A 61 12.28 -2.93 -4.64
N ALA A 62 11.21 -2.45 -5.28
CA ALA A 62 11.24 -1.35 -6.24
C ALA A 62 10.51 -0.12 -5.67
N PRO A 63 10.85 1.10 -6.13
CA PRO A 63 10.18 2.31 -5.69
C PRO A 63 8.67 2.21 -5.88
N ILE A 64 7.92 2.56 -4.85
CA ILE A 64 6.46 2.59 -4.87
C ILE A 64 6.04 3.79 -5.72
N ASP A 65 5.05 3.61 -6.58
CA ASP A 65 4.47 4.68 -7.39
C ASP A 65 3.17 5.17 -6.74
N ILE A 66 2.24 4.24 -6.55
CA ILE A 66 0.90 4.52 -6.03
C ILE A 66 0.52 3.43 -5.03
N VAL A 67 -0.10 3.83 -3.92
CA VAL A 67 -0.82 2.94 -3.01
C VAL A 67 -2.26 3.41 -2.89
N LEU A 68 -3.22 2.54 -3.22
CA LEU A 68 -4.63 2.80 -2.99
C LEU A 68 -5.06 2.10 -1.71
N LEU A 69 -5.80 2.80 -0.87
CA LEU A 69 -6.40 2.28 0.34
C LEU A 69 -7.92 2.35 0.20
N GLN A 70 -8.56 1.19 0.30
CA GLN A 70 -10.02 1.04 0.29
C GLN A 70 -10.44 0.46 1.63
N SER A 71 -11.50 0.99 2.22
CA SER A 71 -12.09 0.42 3.42
C SER A 71 -13.61 0.34 3.32
N ASP A 72 -14.15 -0.74 3.86
CA ASP A 72 -15.59 -1.01 4.02
C ASP A 72 -16.13 -0.56 5.40
N ILE A 73 -15.28 0.07 6.22
CA ILE A 73 -15.64 0.63 7.52
C ILE A 73 -15.15 2.08 7.65
N PRO A 74 -15.77 2.89 8.51
CA PRO A 74 -15.27 4.22 8.81
C PRO A 74 -13.92 4.13 9.52
N ILE A 75 -12.89 4.72 8.90
CA ILE A 75 -11.54 4.85 9.45
C ILE A 75 -11.00 6.25 9.16
N ASP A 76 -10.17 6.76 10.06
CA ASP A 76 -9.47 8.02 9.87
C ASP A 76 -8.02 7.76 9.48
N ILE A 77 -7.55 8.45 8.45
CA ILE A 77 -6.14 8.48 8.07
C ILE A 77 -5.47 9.61 8.85
N LEU A 78 -4.37 9.28 9.55
CA LEU A 78 -3.58 10.25 10.29
C LEU A 78 -2.32 10.63 9.51
N ASP A 79 -1.96 11.91 9.56
CA ASP A 79 -0.73 12.40 8.92
C ASP A 79 0.51 11.82 9.59
N VAL A 80 1.50 11.48 8.77
CA VAL A 80 2.81 10.97 9.20
C VAL A 80 3.86 11.93 8.67
N GLU A 81 4.54 12.65 9.56
CA GLU A 81 5.52 13.69 9.19
C GLU A 81 6.63 13.19 8.26
N ARG A 82 7.03 11.92 8.38
CA ARG A 82 8.07 11.29 7.55
C ARG A 82 7.58 10.88 6.17
N ASN A 83 6.27 10.92 5.92
CA ASN A 83 5.67 10.48 4.67
C ASN A 83 5.64 11.64 3.66
N SER A 84 6.42 11.53 2.60
CA SER A 84 6.45 12.51 1.50
C SER A 84 5.42 12.23 0.41
N ALA A 85 4.55 11.23 0.58
CA ALA A 85 3.52 10.91 -0.40
C ALA A 85 2.39 11.95 -0.36
N VAL A 86 1.86 12.28 -1.53
CA VAL A 86 0.68 13.13 -1.65
C VAL A 86 -0.56 12.25 -1.52
N VAL A 87 -1.45 12.61 -0.59
CA VAL A 87 -2.70 11.89 -0.34
C VAL A 87 -3.86 12.59 -1.05
N SER A 88 -4.70 11.84 -1.73
CA SER A 88 -5.97 12.33 -2.28
C SER A 88 -7.12 11.40 -1.91
N PHE A 89 -8.24 11.98 -1.49
CA PHE A 89 -9.44 11.26 -1.10
C PHE A 89 -10.47 11.31 -2.22
N SER A 90 -10.98 10.14 -2.59
CA SER A 90 -12.04 10.01 -3.60
C SER A 90 -13.40 9.94 -2.90
N LYS A 91 -14.43 10.53 -3.51
CA LYS A 91 -15.80 10.41 -3.00
C LYS A 91 -16.26 8.95 -3.10
N CYS A 92 -16.76 8.42 -1.99
CA CYS A 92 -17.35 7.09 -1.94
C CYS A 92 -18.80 7.15 -2.45
N LEU A 93 -19.18 6.20 -3.31
CA LEU A 93 -20.55 6.06 -3.77
C LEU A 93 -21.35 5.20 -2.78
N PRO A 94 -22.59 5.59 -2.39
CA PRO A 94 -23.38 4.89 -1.38
C PRO A 94 -23.57 3.39 -1.67
N ASP A 95 -23.76 3.04 -2.94
CA ASP A 95 -24.10 1.66 -3.35
C ASP A 95 -22.90 0.71 -3.43
N THR A 96 -21.68 1.23 -3.25
CA THR A 96 -20.45 0.43 -3.44
C THR A 96 -19.93 -0.23 -2.18
N GLY A 97 -20.51 0.09 -1.01
CA GLY A 97 -20.05 -0.43 0.29
C GLY A 97 -18.66 0.08 0.71
N ASN A 98 -18.14 1.11 0.06
CA ASN A 98 -16.88 1.75 0.43
C ASN A 98 -17.17 2.91 1.40
N TYR A 99 -16.48 2.92 2.53
CA TYR A 99 -16.46 4.05 3.45
C TYR A 99 -15.29 4.99 3.17
N LEU A 100 -14.14 4.45 2.75
CA LEU A 100 -12.96 5.25 2.43
C LEU A 100 -12.29 4.78 1.15
N LEU A 101 -11.91 5.74 0.30
CA LEU A 101 -11.03 5.57 -0.85
C LEU A 101 -9.94 6.64 -0.80
N ALA A 102 -8.71 6.24 -0.49
CA ALA A 102 -7.56 7.13 -0.44
C ALA A 102 -6.47 6.66 -1.42
N THR A 103 -5.81 7.61 -2.06
CA THR A 103 -4.70 7.36 -2.98
C THR A 103 -3.46 8.07 -2.46
N TYR A 104 -2.40 7.31 -2.22
CA TYR A 104 -1.07 7.81 -1.90
C TYR A 104 -0.22 7.77 -3.15
N ARG A 105 0.28 8.93 -3.59
CA ARG A 105 1.25 9.03 -4.68
C ARG A 105 2.62 9.32 -4.11
N CYS A 106 3.54 8.37 -4.23
CA CYS A 106 4.91 8.50 -3.77
C CYS A 106 5.73 9.29 -4.82
N GLN A 107 6.04 10.56 -4.52
CA GLN A 107 6.81 11.41 -5.44
C GLN A 107 8.30 11.08 -5.42
N ALA A 108 8.82 10.73 -4.24
CA ALA A 108 10.20 10.29 -4.07
C ALA A 108 10.38 8.81 -4.45
N ASN A 109 11.61 8.41 -4.78
CA ASN A 109 11.97 7.00 -5.02
C ASN A 109 12.02 6.22 -3.68
N THR A 110 10.86 6.09 -3.03
CA THR A 110 10.72 5.43 -1.74
C THR A 110 10.25 3.99 -1.90
N ASN A 111 10.97 3.07 -1.28
CA ASN A 111 10.63 1.65 -1.27
C ASN A 111 9.71 1.27 -0.11
N ARG A 112 9.55 2.17 0.88
CA ARG A 112 8.74 1.97 2.08
C ARG A 112 7.72 3.10 2.22
N LEU A 113 6.50 2.73 2.60
CA LEU A 113 5.41 3.65 2.94
C LEU A 113 4.85 3.26 4.31
N GLU A 114 4.61 4.25 5.16
CA GLU A 114 3.93 4.09 6.44
C GLU A 114 2.64 4.91 6.44
N VAL A 115 1.55 4.26 6.85
CA VAL A 115 0.22 4.87 6.95
C VAL A 115 -0.30 4.65 8.35
N LYS A 116 -0.68 5.73 9.04
CA LYS A 116 -1.37 5.65 10.32
C LYS A 116 -2.88 5.67 10.10
N ILE A 117 -3.56 4.72 10.72
CA ILE A 117 -5.00 4.47 10.56
C ILE A 117 -5.63 4.41 11.93
N ARG A 118 -6.62 5.24 12.20
CA ARG A 118 -7.43 5.16 13.41
C ARG A 118 -8.76 4.48 13.09
N THR A 119 -9.08 3.46 13.87
CA THR A 119 -10.33 2.69 13.78
C THR A 119 -11.29 3.13 14.88
N ILE A 120 -12.57 2.84 14.67
CA ILE A 120 -13.62 3.04 15.67
C ILE A 120 -13.94 1.69 16.30
N GLU A 121 -13.97 1.62 17.62
CA GLU A 121 -14.30 0.40 18.33
C GLU A 121 -15.76 -0.03 18.08
N GLY A 122 -15.99 -1.34 17.94
CA GLY A 122 -17.28 -1.92 17.59
C GLY A 122 -17.53 -2.02 16.08
N GLN A 123 -16.86 -1.23 15.24
CA GLN A 123 -16.90 -1.37 13.79
C GLN A 123 -15.92 -2.45 13.33
N TYR A 124 -16.35 -3.31 12.38
CA TYR A 124 -15.55 -4.42 11.90
C TYR A 124 -15.70 -4.60 10.39
N GLY A 125 -14.63 -5.03 9.74
CA GLY A 125 -14.57 -5.13 8.29
C GLY A 125 -13.15 -5.37 7.80
N SER A 126 -12.83 -4.83 6.65
CA SER A 126 -11.55 -5.01 5.97
C SER A 126 -11.02 -3.73 5.34
N ILE A 127 -9.69 -3.62 5.35
CA ILE A 127 -8.96 -2.60 4.61
C ILE A 127 -8.23 -3.32 3.48
N LYS A 128 -8.52 -2.97 2.23
CA LYS A 128 -7.78 -3.45 1.06
C LYS A 128 -6.79 -2.39 0.63
N VAL A 129 -5.58 -2.85 0.35
CA VAL A 129 -4.47 -2.00 -0.07
C VAL A 129 -3.94 -2.52 -1.39
N TYR A 130 -3.89 -1.64 -2.38
CA TYR A 130 -3.42 -1.93 -3.73
C TYR A 130 -2.08 -1.23 -3.91
N ILE A 131 -1.02 -2.00 -4.10
CA ILE A 131 0.36 -1.51 -4.18
C ILE A 131 0.83 -1.59 -5.63
N ILE A 132 1.23 -0.46 -6.20
CA ILE A 132 1.73 -0.34 -7.57
C ILE A 132 3.17 0.18 -7.53
N PRO A 133 4.18 -0.67 -7.80
CA PRO A 133 5.55 -0.21 -7.89
C PRO A 133 5.88 0.40 -9.26
N ARG A 134 7.04 1.07 -9.34
CA ARG A 134 7.59 1.66 -10.55
C ARG A 134 8.37 0.62 -11.36
N ILE A 135 7.69 -0.45 -11.76
CA ILE A 135 8.20 -1.48 -12.68
C ILE A 135 7.45 -1.44 -14.02
N GLN A 136 8.05 -2.00 -15.07
CA GLN A 136 7.46 -2.12 -16.40
C GLN A 136 7.47 -3.60 -16.82
N PRO A 137 6.33 -4.19 -17.23
CA PRO A 137 4.99 -3.60 -17.27
C PRO A 137 4.43 -3.29 -15.87
N LYS A 138 3.48 -2.36 -15.80
CA LYS A 138 2.85 -1.95 -14.53
C LYS A 138 2.01 -3.08 -13.98
N THR A 139 2.16 -3.35 -12.68
CA THR A 139 1.39 -4.39 -11.99
C THR A 139 0.92 -3.89 -10.64
N CYS A 140 -0.08 -4.59 -10.10
CA CYS A 140 -0.67 -4.28 -8.82
C CYS A 140 -0.72 -5.56 -7.98
N GLN A 141 -0.34 -5.45 -6.71
CA GLN A 141 -0.64 -6.48 -5.72
C GLN A 141 -1.62 -5.95 -4.70
N VAL A 142 -2.57 -6.80 -4.31
CA VAL A 142 -3.60 -6.48 -3.33
C VAL A 142 -3.30 -7.21 -2.03
N ARG A 143 -3.46 -6.50 -0.90
CA ARG A 143 -3.44 -7.05 0.46
C ARG A 143 -4.70 -6.64 1.19
N GLY A 144 -5.29 -7.58 1.93
CA GLY A 144 -6.47 -7.35 2.75
C GLY A 144 -6.13 -7.50 4.22
N TYR A 145 -6.49 -6.51 5.03
CA TYR A 145 -6.28 -6.51 6.47
C TYR A 145 -7.63 -6.49 7.18
N PRO A 146 -7.97 -7.53 7.96
CA PRO A 146 -9.22 -7.54 8.71
C PRO A 146 -9.12 -6.62 9.94
N ILE A 147 -10.09 -5.74 10.12
CA ILE A 147 -10.27 -4.95 11.33
C ILE A 147 -11.32 -5.64 12.20
N LYS A 148 -10.90 -6.00 13.41
CA LYS A 148 -11.74 -6.74 14.37
C LYS A 148 -12.67 -5.79 15.13
N PRO A 149 -13.82 -6.27 15.65
CA PRO A 149 -14.72 -5.44 16.45
C PRO A 149 -14.02 -4.79 17.66
N LEU A 150 -13.17 -5.55 18.35
CA LEU A 150 -12.32 -5.09 19.46
C LEU A 150 -10.92 -4.74 18.95
N SER A 151 -10.83 -3.91 17.91
CA SER A 151 -9.59 -3.58 17.22
C SER A 151 -8.56 -2.89 18.14
N LEU A 152 -9.00 -2.09 19.11
CA LEU A 152 -8.09 -1.35 20.00
C LEU A 152 -7.59 -2.17 21.20
N HIS A 153 -7.99 -3.44 21.32
CA HIS A 153 -7.55 -4.31 22.40
C HIS A 153 -6.28 -5.05 22.00
N ALA A 154 -5.35 -5.21 22.94
CA ALA A 154 -4.28 -6.17 22.80
C ALA A 154 -4.17 -7.06 24.02
N ARG A 155 -3.55 -8.21 23.81
CA ARG A 155 -3.35 -9.21 24.85
C ARG A 155 -2.44 -8.65 25.95
N ALA A 156 -2.95 -8.64 27.17
CA ALA A 156 -2.16 -8.37 28.36
C ALA A 156 -1.80 -9.69 29.06
N HIS A 157 -0.65 -9.73 29.74
CA HIS A 157 -0.24 -10.86 30.57
C HIS A 157 -0.80 -10.80 31.99
N THR A 158 -1.11 -9.59 32.45
CA THR A 158 -1.62 -9.33 33.80
C THR A 158 -2.84 -8.43 33.70
N PHE A 159 -3.83 -8.73 34.55
CA PHE A 159 -4.99 -7.88 34.75
C PHE A 159 -4.83 -7.20 36.10
N ASP A 160 -4.84 -5.86 36.11
CA ASP A 160 -4.81 -5.08 37.35
C ASP A 160 -6.25 -4.72 37.75
N PRO A 161 -6.83 -5.39 38.75
CA PRO A 161 -8.20 -5.12 39.20
C PRO A 161 -8.35 -3.72 39.82
N ASN A 162 -7.27 -3.08 40.28
CA ASN A 162 -7.32 -1.78 40.95
C ASN A 162 -7.16 -0.59 39.99
N ARG A 163 -6.86 -0.83 38.70
CA ARG A 163 -6.67 0.22 37.70
C ARG A 163 -7.93 1.07 37.44
N TRP A 164 -9.10 0.56 37.81
CA TRP A 164 -10.40 1.21 37.62
C TRP A 164 -10.83 2.08 38.81
N VAL A 165 -9.99 2.22 39.85
CA VAL A 165 -10.25 3.16 40.94
C VAL A 165 -9.64 4.51 40.58
N LYS A 166 -10.38 5.32 39.82
CA LYS A 166 -10.18 6.77 39.80
C LYS A 166 -11.54 7.45 39.99
N GLU A 167 -11.58 8.23 41.07
CA GLU A 167 -12.61 9.20 41.48
C GLU A 167 -13.02 10.16 40.37
#